data_AF-A0A329MGK7-F1
#
_entry.id   AF-A0A329MGK7-F1
#
_cell.length_a   1.000
_cell.length_b   1.000
_cell.length_c   1.000
_cell.angle_alpha   90.00
_cell.angle_beta   90.00
_cell.angle_gamma   90.00
#
_symmetry.space_group_name_H-M   'P 1'
#
loop_
_entity.id
_entity.type
_entity.pdbx_description
1 polymer ?
#
loop_
_entity_poly.entity_id
_entity_poly.type
_entity_poly.pdbx_seq_one_letter_code
_entity_poly.pdbx_strand_id
1 'polypeptide(L)'
;MDELVTRIEEVVQNVKQFNEDLQNMTDIVSQLSQFKHWYYIPVVNLFGPSKYIGYKEMNTEKYDRGSRKTGTDTEEFLKSWFIKLPKDSERSKELMAQVIDLLSIYDKTINKAAAIHVIKNGIRL
;
A
#
# COMPACT_ATOMS: atom_id res chain seq x y z
N MET A 1 -6.02 15.01 -14.06
CA MET A 1 -5.26 13.79 -14.38
C MET A 1 -4.38 13.55 -13.18
N ASP A 2 -4.48 12.41 -12.51
CA ASP A 2 -3.63 12.15 -11.33
C ASP A 2 -2.27 11.70 -11.83
N GLU A 3 -1.22 12.37 -11.36
CA GLU A 3 0.14 12.05 -11.73
C GLU A 3 0.67 10.90 -10.88
N LEU A 4 1.43 9.99 -11.49
CA LEU A 4 2.18 8.98 -10.75
C LEU A 4 3.26 9.66 -9.90
N VAL A 5 3.53 9.09 -8.73
CA VAL A 5 4.73 9.46 -7.95
C VAL A 5 5.97 9.31 -8.82
N THR A 6 7.02 10.07 -8.54
CA THR A 6 8.29 10.04 -9.27
C THR A 6 9.49 9.84 -8.35
N ARG A 7 9.27 10.00 -7.04
CA ARG A 7 10.28 9.87 -6.01
C ARG A 7 9.78 8.99 -4.87
N ILE A 8 10.70 8.29 -4.21
CA ILE A 8 10.33 7.35 -3.14
C ILE A 8 9.79 8.08 -1.91
N GLU A 9 10.21 9.33 -1.67
CA GLU A 9 9.73 10.15 -0.58
C GLU A 9 8.23 10.43 -0.71
N GLU A 10 7.71 10.57 -1.92
CA GLU A 10 6.28 10.74 -2.19
C GLU A 10 5.49 9.48 -1.78
N VAL A 11 6.06 8.29 -2.04
CA VAL A 11 5.49 7.01 -1.58
C VAL A 11 5.46 6.97 -0.05
N VAL A 12 6.55 7.40 0.62
CA VAL A 12 6.61 7.47 2.08
C VAL A 12 5.54 8.41 2.64
N GLN A 13 5.34 9.59 2.04
CA GLN A 13 4.28 10.52 2.46
C GLN A 13 2.89 9.92 2.27
N ASN A 14 2.62 9.30 1.12
CA ASN A 14 1.33 8.68 0.86
C ASN A 14 1.05 7.49 1.81
N VAL A 15 2.07 6.71 2.19
CA VAL A 15 1.91 5.65 3.19
C VAL A 15 1.55 6.23 4.56
N LYS A 16 2.17 7.35 4.97
CA LYS A 16 1.78 8.04 6.20
C LYS A 16 0.34 8.54 6.11
N GLN A 17 -0.01 9.23 5.03
CA GLN A 17 -1.37 9.73 4.81
C GLN A 17 -2.41 8.61 4.85
N PHE A 18 -2.14 7.47 4.20
CA PHE A 18 -3.03 6.31 4.25
C PHE A 18 -3.30 5.85 5.67
N ASN A 19 -2.27 5.74 6.51
CA ASN A 19 -2.43 5.29 7.90
C ASN A 19 -3.11 6.34 8.78
N GLU A 20 -2.88 7.63 8.53
CA GLU A 20 -3.64 8.71 9.16
C GLU A 20 -5.13 8.64 8.76
N ASP A 21 -5.43 8.42 7.48
CA ASP A 21 -6.79 8.27 6.98
C ASP A 21 -7.50 7.04 7.55
N LEU A 22 -6.77 5.97 7.87
CA LEU A 22 -7.28 4.82 8.61
C LEU A 22 -7.57 5.17 10.07
N GLN A 23 -6.67 5.86 10.76
CA GLN A 23 -6.87 6.29 12.15
C GLN A 23 -8.06 7.24 12.29
N ASN A 24 -8.25 8.13 11.30
CA ASN A 24 -9.37 9.05 11.22
C ASN A 24 -10.68 8.38 10.77
N MET A 25 -10.70 7.05 10.59
CA MET A 25 -11.88 6.28 10.19
C MET A 25 -12.53 6.82 8.91
N THR A 26 -11.73 7.36 7.99
CA THR A 26 -12.23 7.85 6.71
C THR A 26 -12.76 6.69 5.86
N ASP A 27 -13.49 6.98 4.80
CA ASP A 27 -14.19 5.94 4.04
C ASP A 27 -13.25 5.02 3.24
N ILE A 28 -11.94 5.27 3.21
CA ILE A 28 -10.95 4.31 2.71
C ILE A 28 -10.97 2.99 3.49
N VAL A 29 -11.39 3.01 4.76
CA VAL A 29 -11.60 1.80 5.58
C VAL A 29 -12.52 0.79 4.86
N SER A 30 -13.52 1.28 4.11
CA SER A 30 -14.43 0.43 3.33
C SER A 30 -13.74 -0.36 2.21
N GLN A 31 -12.55 0.08 1.78
CA GLN A 31 -11.81 -0.49 0.66
C GLN A 31 -10.75 -1.52 1.09
N LEU A 32 -10.45 -1.63 2.40
CA LEU A 32 -9.34 -2.43 2.92
C LEU A 32 -9.32 -3.88 2.42
N SER A 33 -10.47 -4.56 2.40
CA SER A 33 -10.58 -5.95 1.94
C SER A 33 -10.41 -6.15 0.42
N GLN A 34 -10.40 -5.06 -0.34
CA GLN A 34 -10.22 -5.09 -1.80
C GLN A 34 -8.73 -5.01 -2.20
N PHE A 35 -7.87 -4.48 -1.34
CA PHE A 35 -6.46 -4.31 -1.65
C PHE A 35 -5.70 -5.63 -1.73
N LYS A 36 -5.04 -5.84 -2.87
CA LYS A 36 -4.25 -7.05 -3.14
C LYS A 36 -2.76 -6.81 -2.93
N HIS A 37 -2.23 -5.66 -3.34
CA HIS A 37 -0.80 -5.39 -3.29
C HIS A 37 -0.50 -4.43 -2.14
N TRP A 38 0.16 -4.95 -1.11
CA TRP A 38 0.56 -4.23 0.08
C TRP A 38 2.07 -3.97 0.06
N TYR A 39 2.47 -2.74 0.37
CA TYR A 39 3.85 -2.28 0.32
C TYR A 39 4.28 -1.86 1.72
N TYR A 40 5.35 -2.47 2.21
CA TYR A 40 5.91 -2.17 3.53
C TYR A 40 7.06 -1.17 3.44
N ILE A 41 7.01 -0.12 4.26
CA ILE A 41 8.05 0.90 4.37
C ILE A 41 8.74 0.79 5.75
N PRO A 42 9.99 0.31 5.82
CA PRO A 42 10.66 0.01 7.08
C PRO A 42 10.98 1.27 7.91
N VAL A 43 11.33 2.39 7.29
CA VAL A 43 11.72 3.63 8.01
C VAL A 43 10.58 4.26 8.82
N VAL A 44 9.33 4.00 8.44
CA VAL A 44 8.14 4.45 9.18
C VAL A 44 7.38 3.28 9.81
N ASN A 45 7.78 2.04 9.50
CA ASN A 45 7.10 0.81 9.90
C ASN A 45 5.60 0.80 9.57
N LEU A 46 5.24 1.18 8.34
CA LEU A 46 3.85 1.28 7.88
C LEU A 46 3.62 0.52 6.57
N PHE A 47 2.35 0.23 6.31
CA PHE A 47 1.88 -0.41 5.08
C PHE A 47 1.00 0.53 4.27
N GLY A 48 1.04 0.40 2.94
CA GLY A 48 0.08 1.06 2.06
C GLY A 48 -0.22 0.24 0.80
N PRO A 49 -1.43 0.40 0.21
CA PRO A 49 -1.82 -0.33 -0.98
C PRO A 49 -1.35 0.34 -2.29
N SER A 50 -1.10 -0.43 -3.35
CA SER A 50 -0.51 0.04 -4.63
C SER A 50 -1.16 1.32 -5.18
N LYS A 51 -2.49 1.33 -5.29
CA LYS A 51 -3.22 2.47 -5.88
C LYS A 51 -3.14 3.71 -5.01
N TYR A 52 -3.09 3.57 -3.69
CA TYR A 52 -3.05 4.73 -2.82
C TYR A 52 -1.65 5.36 -2.81
N ILE A 53 -0.60 4.54 -2.79
CA ILE A 53 0.76 5.06 -2.65
C ILE A 53 1.39 5.48 -3.99
N GLY A 54 0.84 5.04 -5.11
CA GLY A 54 1.41 5.20 -6.44
C GLY A 54 1.08 6.50 -7.17
N TYR A 55 0.17 7.32 -6.65
CA TYR A 55 -0.16 8.64 -7.23
C TYR A 55 0.25 9.77 -6.29
N LYS A 56 0.64 10.92 -6.85
CA LYS A 56 1.08 12.08 -6.05
C LYS A 56 -0.04 12.61 -5.16
N GLU A 57 0.35 13.03 -3.96
CA GLU A 57 -0.52 13.72 -2.99
C GLU A 57 -1.85 12.99 -2.75
N MET A 58 -1.81 11.65 -2.68
CA MET A 58 -3.01 10.84 -2.55
C MET A 58 -3.57 10.94 -1.14
N ASN A 59 -4.89 11.08 -1.05
CA ASN A 59 -5.65 11.00 0.19
C ASN A 59 -7.00 10.31 -0.08
N THR A 60 -7.77 10.05 0.96
CA THR A 60 -9.09 9.41 0.82
C THR A 60 -10.06 10.19 -0.08
N GLU A 61 -10.03 11.53 -0.06
CA GLU A 61 -10.90 12.36 -0.91
C GLU A 61 -10.59 12.19 -2.40
N LYS A 62 -9.30 12.14 -2.76
CA LYS A 62 -8.79 11.95 -4.13
C LYS A 62 -8.86 10.49 -4.59
N TYR A 63 -8.96 9.54 -3.66
CA TYR A 63 -8.92 8.12 -3.96
C TYR A 63 -10.10 7.70 -4.86
N ASP A 64 -9.78 7.28 -6.09
CA ASP A 64 -10.82 6.78 -7.00
C ASP A 64 -11.27 5.38 -6.58
N ARG A 65 -12.54 5.27 -6.19
CA ARG A 65 -13.18 4.00 -5.79
C ARG A 65 -13.69 3.21 -7.00
N GLY A 66 -13.66 3.79 -8.20
CA GLY A 66 -14.09 3.19 -9.45
C GLY A 66 -12.99 2.51 -10.27
N SER A 67 -13.38 1.99 -11.43
CA SER A 67 -12.53 1.26 -12.39
C SER A 67 -11.63 2.15 -13.26
N ARG A 68 -11.78 3.49 -13.18
CA ARG A 68 -11.08 4.42 -14.08
C ARG A 68 -9.57 4.45 -13.84
N LYS A 69 -9.12 4.19 -12.61
CA LYS A 69 -7.70 4.03 -12.25
C LYS A 69 -7.44 2.59 -11.84
N THR A 70 -6.67 1.87 -12.64
CA THR A 70 -6.30 0.48 -12.29
C THR A 70 -5.07 0.48 -11.39
N GLY A 71 -4.96 -0.52 -10.50
CA GLY A 71 -3.73 -0.74 -9.74
C GLY A 71 -2.54 -1.14 -10.62
N THR A 72 -2.80 -1.54 -11.86
CA THR A 72 -1.80 -1.99 -12.83
C THR A 72 -0.78 -0.89 -13.15
N ASP A 73 -1.24 0.34 -13.37
CA ASP A 73 -0.38 1.47 -13.75
C ASP A 73 0.59 1.85 -12.63
N THR A 74 0.11 1.83 -11.38
CA THR A 74 0.97 2.11 -10.22
C THR A 74 1.91 0.94 -9.91
N GLU A 75 1.47 -0.30 -10.13
CA GLU A 75 2.32 -1.47 -9.91
C GLU A 75 3.51 -1.54 -10.87
N GLU A 76 3.35 -1.15 -12.13
CA GLU A 76 4.48 -1.08 -13.06
C GLU A 76 5.55 -0.10 -12.60
N PHE A 77 5.12 1.07 -12.12
CA PHE A 77 6.05 2.09 -11.66
C PHE A 77 6.69 1.72 -10.30
N LEU A 78 5.91 1.22 -9.35
CA LEU A 78 6.38 0.82 -8.02
C LEU A 78 7.38 -0.35 -8.08
N LYS A 79 7.34 -1.20 -9.13
CA LYS A 79 8.37 -2.23 -9.36
C LYS A 79 9.78 -1.66 -9.51
N SER A 80 9.95 -0.36 -9.79
CA SER A 80 11.27 0.27 -9.80
C SER A 80 11.93 0.21 -8.40
N TRP A 81 11.17 0.45 -7.34
CA TRP A 81 11.65 0.52 -5.96
C TRP A 81 11.37 -0.72 -5.11
N PHE A 82 10.33 -1.48 -5.46
CA PHE A 82 9.86 -2.60 -4.65
C PHE A 82 10.03 -3.94 -5.36
N ILE A 83 10.15 -4.99 -4.57
CA ILE A 83 10.08 -6.39 -5.00
C ILE A 83 8.96 -7.09 -4.27
N LYS A 84 8.22 -7.92 -5.00
CA LYS A 84 7.23 -8.82 -4.45
C LYS A 84 7.94 -9.97 -3.73
N LEU A 85 7.57 -10.23 -2.49
CA LEU A 85 8.10 -11.38 -1.76
C LEU A 85 7.41 -12.69 -2.20
N PRO A 86 8.15 -13.82 -2.27
CA PRO A 86 7.53 -15.14 -2.38
C PRO A 86 6.59 -15.39 -1.21
N LYS A 87 5.37 -15.88 -1.49
CA LYS A 87 4.32 -16.06 -0.47
C LYS A 87 4.72 -17.00 0.66
N ASP A 88 5.58 -17.96 0.35
CA ASP A 88 6.09 -19.00 1.23
C ASP A 88 7.33 -18.57 2.03
N SER A 89 7.95 -17.44 1.69
CA SER A 89 9.06 -16.89 2.47
C SER A 89 8.62 -16.45 3.87
N GLU A 90 9.46 -16.72 4.88
CA GLU A 90 9.18 -16.34 6.27
C GLU A 90 8.90 -14.83 6.41
N ARG A 91 9.70 -14.00 5.74
CA ARG A 91 9.51 -12.54 5.73
C ARG A 91 8.14 -12.13 5.19
N SER A 92 7.63 -12.81 4.15
CA SER A 92 6.29 -12.53 3.63
C SER A 92 5.21 -12.93 4.62
N LYS A 93 5.37 -14.05 5.34
CA LYS A 93 4.39 -14.52 6.34
C LYS A 93 4.33 -13.56 7.52
N GLU A 94 5.49 -13.14 8.04
CA GLU A 94 5.60 -12.15 9.13
C GLU A 94 4.87 -10.85 8.80
N LEU A 95 5.18 -10.25 7.65
CA LEU A 95 4.55 -8.99 7.23
C LEU A 95 3.07 -9.17 6.88
N MET A 96 2.68 -10.32 6.33
CA MET A 96 1.27 -10.64 6.08
C MET A 96 0.47 -10.69 7.38
N ALA A 97 1.02 -11.29 8.44
CA ALA A 97 0.39 -11.31 9.76
C ALA A 97 0.16 -9.88 10.28
N GLN A 98 1.15 -8.99 10.13
CA GLN A 98 1.00 -7.58 10.53
C GLN A 98 -0.10 -6.84 9.74
N VAL A 99 -0.25 -7.11 8.45
CA VAL A 99 -1.35 -6.53 7.66
C VAL A 99 -2.70 -7.10 8.12
N ILE A 100 -2.77 -8.40 8.44
CA ILE A 100 -3.99 -9.02 8.99
C ILE A 100 -4.36 -8.35 10.32
N ASP A 101 -3.40 -8.18 11.22
CA ASP A 101 -3.60 -7.52 12.50
C ASP A 101 -4.07 -6.07 12.30
N LEU A 102 -3.43 -5.31 11.41
CA LEU A 102 -3.87 -3.95 11.03
C LEU A 102 -5.32 -3.92 10.56
N LEU A 103 -5.70 -4.84 9.67
CA LEU A 103 -7.07 -4.91 9.14
C LEU A 103 -8.10 -5.31 10.20
N SER A 104 -7.71 -6.15 11.16
CA SER A 104 -8.60 -6.59 12.24
C SER A 104 -9.08 -5.45 13.14
N ILE A 105 -8.27 -4.39 13.31
CA ILE A 105 -8.64 -3.18 14.05
C ILE A 105 -9.91 -2.53 13.49
N TYR A 106 -10.17 -2.71 12.19
CA TYR A 106 -11.27 -2.10 11.46
C TYR A 106 -12.39 -3.09 11.08
N ASP A 107 -12.41 -4.27 11.71
CA ASP A 107 -13.30 -5.38 11.37
C ASP A 107 -13.21 -5.80 9.89
N LYS A 108 -12.01 -5.73 9.31
CA LYS A 108 -11.74 -6.10 7.92
C LYS A 108 -10.93 -7.38 7.82
N THR A 109 -11.12 -8.07 6.71
CA THR A 109 -10.35 -9.26 6.36
C THR A 109 -9.46 -8.99 5.16
N ILE A 110 -8.33 -9.67 5.12
CA ILE A 110 -7.37 -9.53 4.02
C ILE A 110 -7.89 -10.18 2.75
N ASN A 111 -7.51 -9.61 1.60
CA ASN A 111 -7.83 -10.21 0.32
C ASN A 111 -7.09 -11.56 0.15
N LYS A 112 -7.79 -12.60 -0.32
CA LYS A 112 -7.18 -13.93 -0.55
C LYS A 112 -6.03 -13.90 -1.56
N ALA A 113 -6.05 -12.94 -2.48
CA ALA A 113 -4.99 -12.73 -3.47
C ALA A 113 -3.89 -11.78 -2.98
N ALA A 114 -3.86 -11.43 -1.69
CA ALA A 114 -2.91 -10.46 -1.15
C ALA A 114 -1.45 -10.90 -1.36
N ALA A 115 -0.59 -9.89 -1.56
CA ALA A 115 0.84 -10.03 -1.75
C ALA A 115 1.58 -8.87 -1.07
N ILE A 116 2.71 -9.21 -0.46
CA ILE A 116 3.61 -8.26 0.20
C ILE A 116 4.73 -7.85 -0.75
N HIS A 117 5.02 -6.54 -0.76
CA HIS A 117 6.13 -5.94 -1.46
C HIS A 117 7.02 -5.20 -0.46
N VAL A 118 8.33 -5.31 -0.65
CA VAL A 118 9.34 -4.64 0.18
C VAL A 118 10.30 -3.88 -0.71
N ILE A 119 10.95 -2.87 -0.12
CA ILE A 119 11.93 -2.04 -0.82
C ILE A 119 13.14 -2.89 -1.23
N LYS A 120 13.64 -2.65 -2.44
CA LYS A 120 14.85 -3.29 -2.97
C LYS A 120 16.09 -2.84 -2.18
N ASN A 121 17.04 -3.77 -2.04
CA ASN A 121 18.35 -3.45 -1.51
C ASN A 121 19.01 -2.33 -2.33
N GLY A 122 19.57 -1.32 -1.65
CA GLY A 122 20.26 -0.19 -2.27
C GLY A 122 19.41 1.05 -2.54
N ILE A 123 18.09 0.98 -2.38
CA ILE A 123 17.25 2.18 -2.35
C ILE A 123 17.45 2.90 -1.01
N ARG A 124 17.79 4.18 -1.06
CA ARG A 124 17.90 5.04 0.12
C ARG A 124 16.54 5.68 0.39
N LEU A 125 16.15 5.68 1.66
CA LEU A 125 14.93 6.29 2.21
C LEU A 125 15.31 7.41 3.16
#